data_AF-A0A952S226-F1
#
_entry.id   AF-A0A952S226-F1
#
_cell.length_a   1.000
_cell.length_b   1.000
_cell.length_c   1.000
_cell.angle_alpha   90.00
_cell.angle_beta   90.00
_cell.angle_gamma   90.00
#
_symmetry.space_group_name_H-M   'P 1'
#
loop_
_entity.id
_entity.type
_entity.pdbx_description
1 polymer ?
#
loop_
_entity_poly.entity_id
_entity_poly.type
_entity_poly.pdbx_seq_one_letter_code
_entity_poly.pdbx_strand_id
1 'polypeptide(L)'
;MRIIISFILSLSLAVAVIGQQGVVPFVSHGVVVGGVENGKWLSAKETVSLIDSKIEMFLIGPAGLKKEVLIGTKGDMSEVCEETRFVDFDGGVYPVAVGSNISWDPFPRRSRPISVSNKDYQKAVSDVLKAKGVASPKVKITQIFQVDLEGDGTDEVLITANYYKGGEMEVPVPGDYAFTLLRKIVDGKPQNVILNGEFFTEPDDYPPPNTREIVFVADLNGDGKMEVWLNVHYYEGHWNEIIEVNETNTVVAVTMECGL
;
A
#
# COMPACT_ATOMS: atom_id res chain seq x y z
N MET A 1 -60.01 -6.23 44.57
CA MET A 1 -59.79 -5.66 43.21
C MET A 1 -58.45 -4.92 43.23
N ARG A 2 -57.37 -5.56 42.76
CA ARG A 2 -56.03 -4.95 42.68
C ARG A 2 -55.73 -4.70 41.20
N ILE A 3 -55.56 -3.44 40.83
CA ILE A 3 -55.23 -3.03 39.46
C ILE A 3 -53.71 -3.12 39.32
N ILE A 4 -53.24 -3.94 38.38
CA ILE A 4 -51.83 -4.01 37.96
C ILE A 4 -51.68 -3.00 36.83
N ILE A 5 -50.87 -1.96 37.02
CA ILE A 5 -50.48 -1.02 35.98
C ILE A 5 -49.17 -1.54 35.37
N SER A 6 -49.25 -2.11 34.16
CA SER A 6 -48.07 -2.46 33.38
C SER A 6 -47.51 -1.22 32.69
N PHE A 7 -46.30 -0.80 33.07
CA PHE A 7 -45.50 0.15 32.32
C PHE A 7 -44.85 -0.57 31.13
N ILE A 8 -45.26 -0.23 29.91
CA ILE A 8 -44.56 -0.63 28.69
C ILE A 8 -43.45 0.41 28.47
N LEU A 9 -42.20 0.01 28.71
CA LEU A 9 -41.02 0.81 28.41
C LEU A 9 -40.72 0.67 26.92
N SER A 10 -41.11 1.66 26.11
CA SER A 10 -40.75 1.72 24.69
C SER A 10 -39.28 2.10 24.54
N LEU A 11 -38.43 1.12 24.28
CA LEU A 11 -37.02 1.33 23.98
C LEU A 11 -36.90 1.80 22.52
N SER A 12 -36.84 3.11 22.30
CA SER A 12 -36.49 3.69 21.01
C SER A 12 -35.01 3.45 20.72
N LEU A 13 -34.69 2.49 19.85
CA LEU A 13 -33.36 2.39 19.27
C LEU A 13 -33.07 3.66 18.46
N ALA A 14 -32.15 4.49 18.94
CA ALA A 14 -31.55 5.51 18.12
C ALA A 14 -30.65 4.81 17.09
N VAL A 15 -31.13 4.67 15.85
CA VAL A 15 -30.27 4.34 14.72
C VAL A 15 -29.40 5.57 14.50
N ALA A 16 -28.11 5.48 14.84
CA ALA A 16 -27.16 6.51 14.44
C ALA A 16 -27.17 6.55 12.91
N VAL A 17 -27.62 7.68 12.34
CA VAL A 17 -27.36 7.99 10.94
C VAL A 17 -25.86 8.23 10.87
N ILE A 18 -25.10 7.20 10.51
CA ILE A 18 -23.70 7.35 10.12
C ILE A 18 -23.78 8.24 8.87
N GLY A 19 -23.39 9.51 9.02
CA GLY A 19 -23.27 10.40 7.87
C GLY A 19 -22.34 9.73 6.85
N GLN A 20 -22.75 9.71 5.59
CA GLN A 20 -21.92 9.17 4.51
C GLN A 20 -20.58 9.89 4.55
N GLN A 21 -19.50 9.16 4.83
CA GLN A 21 -18.18 9.74 4.79
C GLN A 21 -17.88 10.06 3.32
N GLY A 22 -17.56 11.31 3.03
CA GLY A 22 -17.09 11.69 1.69
C GLY A 22 -15.83 10.92 1.32
N VAL A 23 -15.46 10.93 0.04
CA VAL A 23 -14.27 10.25 -0.46
C VAL A 23 -13.02 10.70 0.31
N VAL A 24 -12.22 9.73 0.76
CA VAL A 24 -10.87 9.96 1.32
C VAL A 24 -9.86 9.68 0.20
N PRO A 25 -9.34 10.71 -0.50
CA PRO A 25 -8.36 10.53 -1.57
C PRO A 25 -6.98 10.20 -1.04
N PHE A 26 -6.20 9.48 -1.84
CA PHE A 26 -4.78 9.22 -1.65
C PHE A 26 -3.98 9.85 -2.79
N VAL A 27 -2.93 10.57 -2.44
CA VAL A 27 -2.05 11.28 -3.38
C VAL A 27 -0.61 10.87 -3.11
N SER A 28 0.15 10.56 -4.17
CA SER A 28 1.59 10.27 -4.12
C SER A 28 2.32 11.18 -5.08
N HIS A 29 3.34 11.90 -4.61
CA HIS A 29 4.13 12.83 -5.42
C HIS A 29 3.26 13.83 -6.22
N GLY A 30 2.18 14.31 -5.60
CA GLY A 30 1.24 15.23 -6.24
C GLY A 30 0.28 14.57 -7.23
N VAL A 31 0.26 13.24 -7.36
CA VAL A 31 -0.64 12.51 -8.25
C VAL A 31 -1.73 11.79 -7.46
N VAL A 32 -2.99 11.91 -7.87
CA VAL A 32 -4.08 11.10 -7.29
C VAL A 32 -3.88 9.62 -7.64
N VAL A 33 -3.66 8.79 -6.62
CA VAL A 33 -3.48 7.33 -6.77
C VAL A 33 -4.83 6.63 -6.79
N GLY A 34 -5.76 7.09 -5.95
CA GLY A 34 -7.07 6.50 -5.75
C GLY A 34 -7.70 7.06 -4.49
N GLY A 35 -8.65 6.34 -3.92
CA GLY A 35 -9.33 6.77 -2.72
C GLY A 35 -10.20 5.67 -2.14
N VAL A 36 -10.85 5.99 -1.03
CA VAL A 36 -11.85 5.12 -0.42
C VAL A 36 -13.13 5.90 -0.14
N GLU A 37 -14.28 5.27 -0.39
CA GLU A 37 -15.58 5.77 0.04
C GLU A 37 -16.33 4.67 0.78
N ASN A 38 -16.68 4.91 2.05
CA ASN A 38 -17.39 3.94 2.90
C ASN A 38 -16.73 2.53 2.89
N GLY A 39 -15.40 2.48 3.01
CA GLY A 39 -14.61 1.23 3.01
C GLY A 39 -14.43 0.58 1.64
N LYS A 40 -14.88 1.20 0.54
CA LYS A 40 -14.70 0.67 -0.81
C LYS A 40 -13.65 1.44 -1.59
N TRP A 41 -12.75 0.72 -2.23
CA TRP A 41 -11.73 1.29 -3.09
C TRP A 41 -12.30 1.98 -4.31
N LEU A 42 -11.69 3.10 -4.65
CA LEU A 42 -11.92 3.87 -5.85
C LEU A 42 -10.62 3.96 -6.63
N SER A 43 -10.70 3.80 -7.95
CA SER A 43 -9.61 4.13 -8.86
C SER A 43 -9.24 5.62 -8.79
N ALA A 44 -8.09 5.99 -9.34
CA ALA A 44 -7.70 7.38 -9.52
C ALA A 44 -8.79 8.19 -10.25
N LYS A 45 -9.32 7.65 -11.35
CA LYS A 45 -10.37 8.28 -12.17
C LYS A 45 -11.66 8.52 -11.39
N GLU A 46 -12.14 7.52 -10.67
CA GLU A 46 -13.36 7.63 -9.85
C GLU A 46 -13.16 8.67 -8.74
N THR A 47 -12.04 8.57 -8.02
CA THR A 47 -11.68 9.52 -6.96
C THR A 47 -11.66 10.95 -7.48
N VAL A 48 -10.98 11.19 -8.60
CA VAL A 48 -10.90 12.50 -9.25
C VAL A 48 -12.29 13.06 -9.58
N SER A 49 -13.25 12.23 -9.96
CA SER A 49 -14.61 12.67 -10.29
C SER A 49 -15.46 13.04 -9.07
N LEU A 50 -15.06 12.59 -7.87
CA LEU A 50 -15.80 12.75 -6.63
C LEU A 50 -15.21 13.78 -5.66
N ILE A 51 -13.94 14.17 -5.83
CA ILE A 51 -13.28 15.19 -5.00
C ILE A 51 -13.51 16.61 -5.53
N ASP A 52 -13.56 17.56 -4.59
CA ASP A 52 -13.67 18.99 -4.88
C ASP A 52 -12.42 19.56 -5.56
N SER A 53 -12.53 20.77 -6.12
CA SER A 53 -11.40 21.47 -6.74
C SER A 53 -10.33 21.89 -5.74
N LYS A 54 -10.70 22.07 -4.46
CA LYS A 54 -9.79 22.30 -3.34
C LYS A 54 -9.95 21.16 -2.35
N ILE A 55 -8.84 20.61 -1.89
CA ILE A 55 -8.80 19.41 -1.07
C ILE A 55 -7.91 19.67 0.13
N GLU A 56 -8.41 19.40 1.33
CA GLU A 56 -7.63 19.44 2.56
C GLU A 56 -7.06 18.04 2.83
N MET A 57 -5.76 17.95 3.05
CA MET A 57 -5.05 16.67 3.19
C MET A 57 -4.10 16.67 4.39
N PHE A 58 -3.75 15.47 4.86
CA PHE A 58 -2.70 15.23 5.84
C PHE A 58 -1.55 14.48 5.19
N LEU A 59 -0.32 14.76 5.63
CA LEU A 59 0.83 13.93 5.25
C LEU A 59 0.77 12.59 5.96
N ILE A 60 1.08 11.52 5.23
CA ILE A 60 1.11 10.16 5.73
C ILE A 60 2.41 9.47 5.29
N GLY A 61 2.94 8.59 6.15
CA GLY A 61 4.16 7.84 5.86
C GLY A 61 4.54 6.89 7.00
N PRO A 62 5.75 6.28 6.97
CA PRO A 62 6.22 5.35 7.99
C PRO A 62 6.17 5.90 9.43
N ALA A 63 6.37 7.21 9.58
CA ALA A 63 6.32 7.89 10.87
C ALA A 63 4.89 8.12 11.39
N GLY A 64 3.87 7.77 10.61
CA GLY A 64 2.46 7.99 10.91
C GLY A 64 1.83 9.17 10.17
N LEU A 65 0.62 9.51 10.61
CA LEU A 65 -0.16 10.64 10.11
C LEU A 65 0.30 11.95 10.75
N LYS A 66 0.66 12.96 9.95
CA LYS A 66 0.91 14.32 10.42
C LYS A 66 -0.35 15.16 10.21
N LYS A 67 -0.96 15.59 11.31
CA LYS A 67 -2.24 16.33 11.31
C LYS A 67 -2.12 17.82 10.97
N GLU A 68 -1.02 18.22 10.33
CA GLU A 68 -0.90 19.54 9.72
C GLU A 68 -1.66 19.50 8.39
N VAL A 69 -2.62 20.42 8.23
CA VAL A 69 -3.46 20.47 7.04
C VAL A 69 -2.66 21.06 5.89
N LEU A 70 -2.60 20.30 4.79
CA LEU A 70 -2.15 20.77 3.49
C LEU A 70 -3.36 21.13 2.63
N ILE A 71 -3.27 22.25 1.92
CA ILE A 71 -4.27 22.64 0.94
C ILE A 71 -3.74 22.25 -0.44
N GLY A 72 -4.44 21.32 -1.09
CA GLY A 72 -4.22 20.92 -2.46
C GLY A 72 -5.27 21.53 -3.39
N THR A 73 -4.87 21.93 -4.59
CA THR A 73 -5.77 22.31 -5.66
C THR A 73 -5.71 21.25 -6.75
N LYS A 74 -6.87 20.83 -7.23
CA LYS A 74 -6.99 19.87 -8.33
C LYS A 74 -6.40 20.49 -9.61
N GLY A 75 -5.23 20.01 -10.01
CA GLY A 75 -4.48 20.45 -11.17
C GLY A 75 -4.96 19.78 -12.46
N ASP A 76 -4.16 19.96 -13.51
CA ASP A 76 -4.42 19.41 -14.84
C ASP A 76 -4.21 17.89 -14.90
N MET A 77 -4.79 17.29 -15.95
CA MET A 77 -4.47 15.90 -16.29
C MET A 77 -3.04 15.85 -16.86
N SER A 78 -2.33 14.77 -16.61
CA SER A 78 -1.04 14.55 -17.27
C SER A 78 -1.23 14.43 -18.78
N GLU A 79 -0.41 15.14 -19.56
CA GLU A 79 -0.36 15.00 -21.03
C GLU A 79 0.17 13.62 -21.45
N VAL A 80 0.92 12.96 -20.56
CA VAL A 80 1.56 11.66 -20.78
C VAL A 80 0.67 10.53 -20.25
N CYS A 81 0.01 10.77 -19.12
CA CYS A 81 -0.79 9.79 -18.39
C CYS A 81 -2.25 10.29 -18.32
N GLU A 82 -3.02 10.10 -19.39
CA GLU A 82 -4.35 10.73 -19.55
C GLU A 82 -5.39 10.37 -18.46
N GLU A 83 -5.17 9.30 -17.69
CA GLU A 83 -6.01 8.90 -16.56
C GLU A 83 -5.53 9.47 -15.21
N THR A 84 -4.39 10.15 -15.22
CA THR A 84 -3.68 10.65 -14.06
C THR A 84 -3.91 12.14 -13.89
N ARG A 85 -4.33 12.55 -12.69
CA ARG A 85 -4.51 13.96 -12.35
C ARG A 85 -3.57 14.41 -11.24
N PHE A 86 -3.03 15.60 -11.40
CA PHE A 86 -2.21 16.26 -10.39
C PHE A 86 -3.05 16.98 -9.32
N VAL A 87 -2.48 17.07 -8.12
CA VAL A 87 -2.89 17.92 -7.02
C VAL A 87 -1.71 18.80 -6.67
N ASP A 88 -1.88 20.10 -6.89
CA ASP A 88 -0.88 21.11 -6.59
C ASP A 88 -1.04 21.55 -5.13
N PHE A 89 -0.03 21.29 -4.30
CA PHE A 89 -0.05 21.70 -2.90
C PHE A 89 0.67 23.04 -2.68
N ASP A 90 0.10 23.87 -1.81
CA ASP A 90 0.75 25.06 -1.28
C ASP A 90 1.95 24.62 -0.42
N GLY A 91 3.16 24.63 -1.01
CA GLY A 91 4.39 24.19 -0.33
C GLY A 91 5.24 23.19 -1.12
N GLY A 92 4.75 22.74 -2.28
CA GLY A 92 5.51 21.91 -3.23
C GLY A 92 5.04 20.45 -3.28
N VAL A 93 5.94 19.56 -3.71
CA VAL A 93 5.62 18.13 -3.89
C VAL A 93 5.88 17.37 -2.59
N TYR A 94 4.88 16.62 -2.15
CA TYR A 94 4.95 15.78 -0.96
C TYR A 94 4.96 14.29 -1.34
N PRO A 95 5.65 13.42 -0.56
CA PRO A 95 5.75 12.00 -0.89
C PRO A 95 4.41 11.30 -0.96
N VAL A 96 3.62 11.34 0.13
CA VAL A 96 2.25 10.79 0.18
C VAL A 96 1.36 11.65 1.09
N ALA A 97 0.13 11.89 0.66
CA ALA A 97 -0.91 12.58 1.40
C ALA A 97 -2.24 11.82 1.34
N VAL A 98 -3.06 11.98 2.38
CA VAL A 98 -4.40 11.40 2.50
C VAL A 98 -5.43 12.49 2.81
N GLY A 99 -6.67 12.35 2.34
CA GLY A 99 -7.76 13.26 2.66
C GLY A 99 -7.90 13.51 4.16
N SER A 100 -8.02 14.78 4.56
CA SER A 100 -8.14 15.19 5.97
C SER A 100 -9.47 14.76 6.62
N ASN A 101 -10.44 14.37 5.79
CA ASN A 101 -11.71 13.77 6.19
C ASN A 101 -11.61 12.29 6.58
N ILE A 102 -10.39 11.71 6.61
CA ILE A 102 -10.14 10.40 7.22
C ILE A 102 -10.63 10.39 8.68
N SER A 103 -11.41 9.38 9.05
CA SER A 103 -12.11 9.33 10.35
C SER A 103 -11.70 8.16 11.23
N TRP A 104 -10.80 7.30 10.75
CA TRP A 104 -10.21 6.19 11.49
C TRP A 104 -8.73 6.47 11.77
N ASP A 105 -8.10 5.63 12.60
CA ASP A 105 -6.65 5.65 12.79
C ASP A 105 -6.00 4.79 11.70
N PRO A 106 -5.24 5.36 10.75
CA PRO A 106 -4.59 4.57 9.70
C PRO A 106 -3.41 3.74 10.23
N PHE A 107 -2.97 3.93 11.47
CA PHE A 107 -1.87 3.13 12.05
C PHE A 107 -2.28 2.46 13.37
N PRO A 108 -3.33 1.61 13.35
CA PRO A 108 -3.80 0.95 14.57
C PRO A 108 -2.72 0.02 15.16
N ARG A 109 -1.79 -0.44 14.32
CA ARG A 109 -0.63 -1.26 14.69
C ARG A 109 0.60 -0.71 13.96
N ARG A 110 1.71 -0.54 14.67
CA ARG A 110 2.94 0.05 14.10
C ARG A 110 3.81 -1.02 13.51
N SER A 111 4.16 -0.87 12.23
CA SER A 111 5.23 -1.66 11.65
C SER A 111 6.58 -1.32 12.28
N ARG A 112 7.45 -2.31 12.38
CA ARG A 112 8.80 -2.17 12.92
C ARG A 112 9.84 -2.62 11.89
N PRO A 113 10.85 -1.80 11.59
CA PRO A 113 11.94 -2.23 10.72
C PRO A 113 12.76 -3.34 11.40
N ILE A 114 13.15 -4.34 10.61
CA ILE A 114 14.04 -5.42 11.02
C ILE A 114 15.34 -5.31 10.23
N SER A 115 16.45 -5.78 10.81
CA SER A 115 17.73 -5.81 10.11
C SER A 115 17.65 -6.65 8.83
N VAL A 116 18.03 -6.05 7.71
CA VAL A 116 18.15 -6.72 6.40
C VAL A 116 19.19 -7.85 6.39
N SER A 117 20.08 -7.90 7.38
CA SER A 117 21.08 -8.97 7.55
C SER A 117 20.57 -10.18 8.34
N ASN A 118 19.28 -10.23 8.71
CA ASN A 118 18.69 -11.36 9.41
C ASN A 118 18.83 -12.66 8.58
N LYS A 119 19.50 -13.67 9.15
CA LYS A 119 19.86 -14.91 8.45
C LYS A 119 18.65 -15.74 8.03
N ASP A 120 17.57 -15.73 8.80
CA ASP A 120 16.36 -16.50 8.49
C ASP A 120 15.65 -15.91 7.27
N TYR A 121 15.58 -14.59 7.19
CA TYR A 121 14.98 -13.89 6.05
C TYR A 121 15.88 -13.91 4.81
N GLN A 122 17.19 -13.84 4.98
CA GLN A 122 18.17 -14.10 3.91
C GLN A 122 17.98 -15.49 3.32
N LYS A 123 17.79 -16.51 4.17
CA LYS A 123 17.49 -17.88 3.72
C LYS A 123 16.14 -17.95 3.02
N ALA A 124 15.09 -17.35 3.59
CA ALA A 124 13.75 -17.36 2.99
C ALA A 124 13.76 -16.76 1.57
N VAL A 125 14.45 -15.64 1.37
CA VAL A 125 14.63 -15.01 0.05
C VAL A 125 15.43 -15.92 -0.88
N SER A 126 16.52 -16.53 -0.41
CA SER A 126 17.30 -17.49 -1.21
C SER A 126 16.44 -18.68 -1.69
N ASP A 127 15.60 -19.23 -0.81
CA ASP A 127 14.71 -20.35 -1.13
C ASP A 127 13.65 -19.94 -2.19
N VAL A 128 13.06 -18.74 -2.06
CA VAL A 128 12.11 -18.18 -3.04
C VAL A 128 12.79 -17.98 -4.40
N LEU A 129 13.98 -17.39 -4.44
CA LEU A 129 14.73 -17.16 -5.67
C LEU A 129 15.05 -18.47 -6.39
N LYS A 130 15.49 -19.50 -5.67
CA LYS A 130 15.72 -20.84 -6.23
C LYS A 130 14.43 -21.46 -6.78
N ALA A 131 13.32 -21.32 -6.07
CA ALA A 131 12.01 -21.79 -6.54
C ALA A 131 11.55 -21.06 -7.80
N LYS A 132 12.02 -19.83 -8.04
CA LYS A 132 11.80 -19.05 -9.26
C LYS A 132 12.85 -19.28 -10.35
N GLY A 133 13.74 -20.26 -10.20
CA GLY A 133 14.71 -20.65 -11.22
C GLY A 133 16.08 -19.95 -11.12
N VAL A 134 16.31 -19.09 -10.11
CA VAL A 134 17.62 -18.48 -9.87
C VAL A 134 18.50 -19.47 -9.09
N ALA A 135 19.32 -20.24 -9.81
CA ALA A 135 20.06 -21.38 -9.24
C ALA A 135 21.08 -21.00 -8.12
N SER A 136 21.80 -19.88 -8.30
CA SER A 136 22.85 -19.40 -7.38
C SER A 136 22.56 -17.96 -6.96
N PRO A 137 21.52 -17.71 -6.15
CA PRO A 137 21.05 -16.36 -5.88
C PRO A 137 22.04 -15.58 -5.02
N LYS A 138 22.41 -14.37 -5.48
CA LYS A 138 23.03 -13.36 -4.62
C LYS A 138 21.93 -12.56 -3.95
N VAL A 139 21.65 -12.88 -2.69
CA VAL A 139 20.57 -12.26 -1.93
C VAL A 139 20.92 -10.82 -1.54
N LYS A 140 20.04 -9.87 -1.88
CA LYS A 140 20.13 -8.45 -1.53
C LYS A 140 18.75 -7.96 -1.07
N ILE A 141 18.52 -8.07 0.23
CA ILE A 141 17.33 -7.52 0.88
C ILE A 141 17.55 -6.02 1.12
N THR A 142 16.59 -5.19 0.74
CA THR A 142 16.61 -3.73 0.87
C THR A 142 15.73 -3.25 2.02
N GLN A 143 14.61 -3.93 2.30
CA GLN A 143 13.73 -3.60 3.42
C GLN A 143 13.21 -4.87 4.09
N ILE A 144 13.05 -4.82 5.42
CA ILE A 144 12.26 -5.80 6.17
C ILE A 144 11.40 -5.04 7.19
N PHE A 145 10.10 -5.30 7.19
CA PHE A 145 9.17 -4.80 8.19
C PHE A 145 8.46 -5.98 8.86
N GLN A 146 8.26 -5.87 10.17
CA GLN A 146 7.44 -6.77 10.95
C GLN A 146 6.19 -6.01 11.42
N VAL A 147 5.02 -6.59 11.22
CA VAL A 147 3.73 -5.94 11.50
C VAL A 147 2.59 -6.97 11.53
N ASP A 148 1.71 -6.88 12.52
CA ASP A 148 0.43 -7.60 12.54
C ASP A 148 -0.54 -6.93 11.56
N LEU A 149 -0.72 -7.49 10.37
CA LEU A 149 -1.55 -6.92 9.31
C LEU A 149 -3.05 -7.15 9.59
N GLU A 150 -3.39 -8.34 10.09
CA GLU A 150 -4.77 -8.83 10.19
C GLU A 150 -5.44 -8.47 11.53
N GLY A 151 -4.67 -8.01 12.52
CA GLY A 151 -5.13 -7.67 13.86
C GLY A 151 -5.33 -8.88 14.77
N ASP A 152 -4.69 -10.01 14.47
CA ASP A 152 -4.85 -11.26 15.22
C ASP A 152 -3.78 -11.45 16.33
N GLY A 153 -2.85 -10.50 16.46
CA GLY A 153 -1.75 -10.53 17.41
C GLY A 153 -0.52 -11.32 16.94
N THR A 154 -0.55 -11.87 15.73
CA THR A 154 0.59 -12.50 15.06
C THR A 154 1.21 -11.50 14.10
N ASP A 155 2.52 -11.31 14.19
CA ASP A 155 3.21 -10.44 13.23
C ASP A 155 3.49 -11.19 11.92
N GLU A 156 3.11 -10.57 10.80
CA GLU A 156 3.64 -10.87 9.48
C GLU A 156 4.98 -10.16 9.24
N VAL A 157 5.70 -10.63 8.22
CA VAL A 157 6.98 -10.06 7.81
C VAL A 157 6.94 -9.73 6.32
N LEU A 158 7.12 -8.45 6.01
CA LEU A 158 7.27 -7.95 4.66
C LEU A 158 8.76 -7.80 4.34
N ILE A 159 9.20 -8.34 3.21
CA ILE A 159 10.60 -8.35 2.77
C ILE A 159 10.66 -7.85 1.34
N THR A 160 11.42 -6.79 1.10
CA THR A 160 11.73 -6.31 -0.26
C THR A 160 13.17 -6.64 -0.60
N ALA A 161 13.39 -7.18 -1.80
CA ALA A 161 14.71 -7.55 -2.28
C ALA A 161 14.88 -7.09 -3.73
N ASN A 162 15.93 -6.32 -4.00
CA ASN A 162 16.24 -5.75 -5.31
C ASN A 162 17.71 -6.05 -5.65
N TYR A 163 17.97 -6.71 -6.77
CA TYR A 163 19.31 -7.03 -7.25
C TYR A 163 19.39 -7.03 -8.77
N TYR A 164 20.23 -6.15 -9.31
CA TYR A 164 20.59 -6.09 -10.71
C TYR A 164 22.11 -6.10 -10.83
N LYS A 165 22.67 -7.03 -11.60
CA LYS A 165 24.12 -7.20 -11.75
C LYS A 165 24.74 -6.02 -12.50
N GLY A 166 24.06 -5.52 -13.53
CA GLY A 166 24.43 -4.33 -14.29
C GLY A 166 24.02 -3.00 -13.64
N GLY A 167 23.16 -3.07 -12.63
CA GLY A 167 22.51 -1.88 -12.06
C GLY A 167 21.15 -1.61 -12.70
N GLU A 168 20.46 -0.60 -12.19
CA GLU A 168 19.05 -0.33 -12.47
C GLU A 168 18.80 0.32 -13.85
N MET A 169 19.87 0.64 -14.58
CA MET A 169 19.83 1.28 -15.90
C MET A 169 20.24 0.33 -17.03
N GLU A 170 20.65 -0.89 -16.70
CA GLU A 170 21.10 -1.89 -17.66
C GLU A 170 20.02 -2.93 -17.91
N VAL A 171 20.09 -3.59 -19.07
CA VAL A 171 19.19 -4.69 -19.42
C VAL A 171 19.33 -5.80 -18.38
N PRO A 172 18.22 -6.31 -17.80
CA PRO A 172 18.27 -7.39 -16.82
C PRO A 172 18.93 -8.65 -17.38
N VAL A 173 19.74 -9.31 -16.57
CA VAL A 173 20.41 -10.57 -16.94
C VAL A 173 19.97 -11.73 -16.06
N PRO A 174 20.16 -13.00 -16.49
CA PRO A 174 19.85 -14.15 -15.66
C PRO A 174 20.43 -14.05 -14.24
N GLY A 175 19.56 -14.15 -13.24
CA GLY A 175 19.86 -14.02 -11.82
C GLY A 175 19.53 -12.67 -11.21
N ASP A 176 19.13 -11.68 -12.02
CA ASP A 176 18.57 -10.42 -11.56
C ASP A 176 17.12 -10.61 -11.10
N TYR A 177 16.69 -9.74 -10.18
CA TYR A 177 15.34 -9.76 -9.63
C TYR A 177 15.00 -8.47 -8.88
N ALA A 178 13.71 -8.23 -8.76
CA ALA A 178 13.17 -7.35 -7.73
C ALA A 178 11.79 -7.86 -7.31
N PHE A 179 11.56 -7.97 -6.01
CA PHE A 179 10.26 -8.42 -5.51
C PHE A 179 10.01 -7.98 -4.07
N THR A 180 8.72 -7.95 -3.73
CA THR A 180 8.23 -7.83 -2.35
C THR A 180 7.55 -9.13 -1.96
N LEU A 181 7.92 -9.65 -0.79
CA LEU A 181 7.46 -10.90 -0.22
C LEU A 181 6.74 -10.64 1.10
N LEU A 182 5.55 -11.21 1.22
CA LEU A 182 4.90 -11.42 2.50
C LEU A 182 5.26 -12.80 3.04
N ARG A 183 5.75 -12.85 4.27
CA ARG A 183 5.95 -14.08 5.02
C ARG A 183 5.00 -14.09 6.21
N LYS A 184 4.15 -15.11 6.28
CA LYS A 184 3.15 -15.27 7.35
C LYS A 184 3.16 -16.68 7.91
N ILE A 185 2.57 -16.88 9.08
CA ILE A 185 2.38 -18.22 9.67
C ILE A 185 0.96 -18.70 9.37
N VAL A 186 0.82 -19.79 8.63
CA VAL A 186 -0.48 -20.45 8.36
C VAL A 186 -0.39 -21.87 8.86
N ASP A 187 -1.34 -22.28 9.70
CA ASP A 187 -1.36 -23.60 10.36
C ASP A 187 -0.02 -23.96 11.04
N GLY A 188 0.59 -22.97 11.71
CA GLY A 188 1.87 -23.12 12.40
C GLY A 188 3.09 -23.24 11.49
N LYS A 189 2.95 -23.03 10.17
CA LYS A 189 4.05 -23.11 9.20
C LYS A 189 4.27 -21.77 8.50
N PRO A 190 5.53 -21.35 8.31
CA PRO A 190 5.82 -20.17 7.52
C PRO A 190 5.47 -20.40 6.05
N GLN A 191 4.65 -19.51 5.51
CA GLN A 191 4.32 -19.41 4.09
C GLN A 191 4.86 -18.11 3.52
N ASN A 192 5.34 -18.17 2.28
CA ASN A 192 5.92 -17.06 1.55
C ASN A 192 4.99 -16.77 0.35
N VAL A 193 4.42 -15.57 0.31
CA VAL A 193 3.54 -15.08 -0.75
C VAL A 193 4.22 -13.89 -1.43
N ILE A 194 4.42 -13.97 -2.74
CA ILE A 194 4.97 -12.85 -3.51
C ILE A 194 3.85 -11.84 -3.74
N LEU A 195 4.03 -10.61 -3.28
CA LEU A 195 3.06 -9.53 -3.48
C LEU A 195 3.16 -8.97 -4.90
N ASN A 196 4.39 -8.64 -5.30
CA ASN A 196 4.75 -8.14 -6.62
C ASN A 196 6.22 -8.53 -6.88
N GLY A 197 6.59 -8.89 -8.10
CA GLY A 197 7.97 -9.19 -8.42
C GLY A 197 8.26 -9.64 -9.84
N GLU A 198 9.53 -9.51 -10.21
CA GLU A 198 10.12 -10.00 -11.45
C GLU A 198 11.37 -10.82 -11.15
N PHE A 199 11.59 -11.85 -11.95
CA PHE A 199 12.67 -12.81 -11.80
C PHE A 199 13.22 -13.14 -13.18
N PHE A 200 14.46 -12.73 -13.44
CA PHE A 200 15.07 -12.92 -14.76
C PHE A 200 15.85 -14.23 -14.76
N THR A 201 15.34 -15.26 -15.43
CA THR A 201 16.02 -16.56 -15.59
C THR A 201 16.66 -16.74 -16.97
N GLU A 202 16.26 -15.91 -17.92
CA GLU A 202 16.76 -15.85 -19.30
C GLU A 202 17.02 -14.37 -19.64
N PRO A 203 17.85 -14.05 -20.66
CA PRO A 203 17.98 -12.68 -21.13
C PRO A 203 16.62 -12.15 -21.60
N ASP A 204 16.29 -10.93 -21.17
CA ASP A 204 15.07 -10.23 -21.57
C ASP A 204 15.47 -8.85 -22.12
N ASP A 205 15.16 -8.58 -23.39
CA ASP A 205 15.54 -7.35 -24.09
C ASP A 205 14.52 -6.20 -23.85
N TYR A 206 13.57 -6.37 -22.91
CA TYR A 206 12.43 -5.47 -22.64
C TYR A 206 12.40 -5.02 -21.16
N PRO A 207 11.76 -3.87 -20.85
CA PRO A 207 12.38 -2.57 -20.55
C PRO A 207 13.32 -2.58 -19.30
N PRO A 208 14.00 -1.46 -18.98
CA PRO A 208 14.88 -1.38 -17.81
C PRO A 208 14.20 -1.85 -16.50
N PRO A 209 14.99 -2.45 -15.60
CA PRO A 209 14.50 -3.15 -14.43
C PRO A 209 13.70 -2.28 -13.45
N ASN A 210 12.75 -2.91 -12.77
CA ASN A 210 11.91 -2.24 -11.78
C ASN A 210 12.47 -2.38 -10.38
N THR A 211 12.66 -1.28 -9.65
CA THR A 211 12.93 -1.36 -8.19
C THR A 211 11.65 -1.24 -7.39
N ARG A 212 11.61 -1.91 -6.25
CA ARG A 212 10.44 -1.92 -5.35
C ARG A 212 10.79 -1.33 -4.00
N GLU A 213 9.86 -0.58 -3.43
CA GLU A 213 9.95 -0.01 -2.09
C GLU A 213 8.58 -0.08 -1.39
N ILE A 214 8.55 -0.61 -0.17
CA ILE A 214 7.40 -0.45 0.73
C ILE A 214 7.45 0.99 1.27
N VAL A 215 6.48 1.81 0.89
CA VAL A 215 6.37 3.20 1.30
C VAL A 215 5.91 3.27 2.76
N PHE A 216 4.86 2.54 3.11
CA PHE A 216 4.42 2.28 4.49
C PHE A 216 3.35 1.18 4.51
N VAL A 217 2.92 0.81 5.73
CA VAL A 217 1.82 -0.13 5.99
C VAL A 217 0.80 0.61 6.86
N ALA A 218 -0.46 0.60 6.46
CA ALA A 218 -1.53 1.34 7.12
C ALA A 218 -2.90 0.75 6.82
N ASP A 219 -3.86 0.95 7.72
CA ASP A 219 -5.30 0.71 7.48
C ASP A 219 -5.82 1.87 6.61
N LEU A 220 -5.90 1.63 5.32
CA LEU A 220 -6.21 2.66 4.33
C LEU A 220 -7.68 2.67 3.94
N ASN A 221 -8.42 1.58 4.14
CA ASN A 221 -9.86 1.55 3.87
C ASN A 221 -10.73 1.71 5.14
N GLY A 222 -10.15 1.64 6.34
CA GLY A 222 -10.82 1.76 7.62
C GLY A 222 -11.49 0.46 8.11
N ASP A 223 -11.13 -0.71 7.56
CA ASP A 223 -11.72 -2.00 7.93
C ASP A 223 -11.02 -2.67 9.14
N GLY A 224 -9.93 -2.06 9.63
CA GLY A 224 -9.15 -2.54 10.76
C GLY A 224 -8.02 -3.51 10.40
N LYS A 225 -7.95 -3.98 9.15
CA LYS A 225 -6.78 -4.65 8.56
C LYS A 225 -5.89 -3.59 7.90
N MET A 226 -4.63 -3.93 7.66
CA MET A 226 -3.68 -2.99 7.07
C MET A 226 -3.22 -3.42 5.69
N GLU A 227 -3.17 -2.45 4.79
CA GLU A 227 -2.67 -2.58 3.43
C GLU A 227 -1.18 -2.23 3.36
N VAL A 228 -0.53 -2.80 2.34
CA VAL A 228 0.84 -2.45 1.98
C VAL A 228 0.80 -1.44 0.85
N TRP A 229 1.34 -0.24 1.08
CA TRP A 229 1.60 0.71 0.02
C TRP A 229 2.97 0.41 -0.59
N LEU A 230 2.96 -0.07 -1.83
CA LEU A 230 4.15 -0.38 -2.61
C LEU A 230 4.37 0.69 -3.67
N ASN A 231 5.59 1.18 -3.79
CA ASN A 231 6.04 1.93 -4.95
C ASN A 231 6.95 1.05 -5.80
N VAL A 232 6.76 1.12 -7.11
CA VAL A 232 7.63 0.47 -8.08
C VAL A 232 8.15 1.53 -9.03
N HIS A 233 9.48 1.67 -9.08
CA HIS A 233 10.17 2.64 -9.93
C HIS A 233 10.80 1.96 -11.13
N TYR A 234 10.73 2.61 -12.29
CA TYR A 234 11.41 2.23 -13.52
C TYR A 234 12.02 3.47 -14.18
N TYR A 235 12.82 3.27 -15.22
CA TYR A 235 13.62 4.34 -15.84
C TYR A 235 12.80 5.59 -16.23
N GLU A 236 11.57 5.40 -16.73
CA GLU A 236 10.73 6.47 -17.26
C GLU A 236 9.52 6.80 -16.38
N GLY A 237 9.39 6.17 -15.22
CA GLY A 237 8.23 6.39 -14.39
C GLY A 237 8.20 5.60 -13.10
N HIS A 238 7.00 5.53 -12.55
CA HIS A 238 6.71 4.70 -11.40
C HIS A 238 5.24 4.32 -11.40
N TRP A 239 4.91 3.30 -10.64
CA TRP A 239 3.54 3.04 -10.26
C TRP A 239 3.42 2.77 -8.77
N ASN A 240 2.22 3.03 -8.25
CA ASN A 240 1.87 2.78 -6.87
C ASN A 240 0.84 1.64 -6.84
N GLU A 241 1.03 0.69 -5.93
CA GLU A 241 0.06 -0.36 -5.62
C GLU A 241 -0.32 -0.27 -4.15
N ILE A 242 -1.63 -0.29 -3.88
CA ILE A 242 -2.15 -0.55 -2.54
C ILE A 242 -2.63 -1.99 -2.53
N ILE A 243 -2.01 -2.81 -1.68
CA ILE A 243 -2.22 -4.25 -1.66
C ILE A 243 -2.92 -4.65 -0.36
N GLU A 244 -4.10 -5.23 -0.49
CA GLU A 244 -4.81 -5.91 0.59
C GLU A 244 -4.20 -7.29 0.82
N VAL A 245 -4.00 -7.62 2.09
CA VAL A 245 -3.52 -8.93 2.53
C VAL A 245 -4.65 -9.64 3.27
N ASN A 246 -5.01 -10.82 2.75
CA ASN A 246 -5.96 -11.73 3.39
C ASN A 246 -5.25 -13.01 3.87
N GLU A 247 -6.00 -13.89 4.53
CA GLU A 247 -5.45 -15.08 5.20
C GLU A 247 -4.54 -15.93 4.29
N THR A 248 -4.91 -16.10 3.01
CA THR A 248 -4.10 -16.88 2.06
C THR A 248 -3.80 -16.16 0.74
N ASN A 249 -4.41 -15.00 0.52
CA ASN A 249 -4.44 -14.33 -0.79
C ASN A 249 -4.08 -12.86 -0.63
N THR A 250 -3.61 -12.26 -1.72
CA THR A 250 -3.31 -10.83 -1.80
C THR A 250 -4.07 -10.24 -2.98
N VAL A 251 -4.62 -9.05 -2.82
CA VAL A 251 -5.39 -8.36 -3.87
C VAL A 251 -4.81 -6.97 -4.06
N VAL A 252 -4.49 -6.61 -5.30
CA VAL A 252 -4.17 -5.21 -5.63
C VAL A 252 -5.49 -4.44 -5.62
N ALA A 253 -5.69 -3.63 -4.58
CA ALA A 253 -6.91 -2.87 -4.38
C ALA A 253 -6.93 -1.61 -5.25
N VAL A 254 -5.78 -0.94 -5.36
CA VAL A 254 -5.59 0.24 -6.20
C VAL A 254 -4.25 0.11 -6.90
N THR A 255 -4.23 0.43 -8.19
CA THR A 255 -2.99 0.65 -8.95
C THR A 255 -3.09 1.97 -9.71
N MET A 256 -1.99 2.72 -9.73
CA MET A 256 -1.84 3.92 -10.54
C MET A 256 -0.41 3.98 -11.06
N GLU A 257 -0.29 3.97 -12.38
CA GLU A 257 0.96 4.06 -13.12
C GLU A 257 1.07 5.43 -13.80
N CYS A 258 2.27 6.00 -13.78
CA CYS A 258 2.60 7.11 -14.63
C CYS A 258 4.10 7.13 -14.98
N GLY A 259 4.39 7.20 -16.27
CA GLY A 259 5.72 7.35 -16.83
C GLY A 259 5.66 7.80 -18.29
N LEU A 260 6.82 8.22 -18.81
CA LEU A 260 7.02 8.69 -20.18
C LEU A 260 6.94 7.58 -21.23
#